data_AF-A0A7C4KHT6-F1
#
_entry.id   AF-A0A7C4KHT6-F1
#
_cell.length_a   1.000
_cell.length_b   1.000
_cell.length_c   1.000
_cell.angle_alpha   90.00
_cell.angle_beta   90.00
_cell.angle_gamma   90.00
#
_symmetry.space_group_name_H-M   'P 1'
#
loop_
_entity.id
_entity.type
_entity.pdbx_description
1 polymer ?
#
loop_
_entity_poly.entity_id
_entity_poly.type
_entity_poly.pdbx_seq_one_letter_code
_entity_poly.pdbx_strand_id
1 'polypeptide(L)' 'MTDPSRGIFTGSFMHSIALITDSTCDLPSHFIEQYQISVLPYVMIWDGKEYRDRVTIQPEEFYTPVC' A
#
# COMPACT_ATOMS: atom_id res chain seq x y z
N MET A 1 12.87 -26.82 3.16
CA MET A 1 12.89 -26.78 1.68
C MET A 1 11.80 -25.80 1.26
N THR A 2 12.18 -24.53 1.10
CA THR A 2 11.27 -23.38 0.97
C THR A 2 10.89 -23.18 -0.50
N ASP A 3 9.59 -23.25 -0.79
CA ASP A 3 9.02 -22.93 -2.09
C ASP A 3 9.20 -21.42 -2.39
N PRO A 4 9.87 -21.03 -3.50
CA PRO A 4 10.09 -19.63 -3.86
C PRO A 4 8.82 -18.91 -4.36
N SER A 5 7.70 -19.60 -4.58
CA SER A 5 6.45 -19.00 -5.05
C SER A 5 5.60 -18.36 -3.93
N ARG A 6 5.94 -18.59 -2.66
CA ARG A 6 5.35 -17.87 -1.51
C ARG A 6 6.08 -16.55 -1.26
N GLY A 7 6.01 -15.65 -2.23
CA GLY A 7 6.49 -14.28 -2.06
C GLY A 7 5.61 -13.52 -1.06
N ILE A 8 6.27 -12.88 -0.08
CA ILE A 8 5.84 -11.66 0.66
C ILE A 8 5.08 -11.85 1.99
N PHE A 9 4.43 -12.99 2.29
CA PHE A 9 3.65 -13.14 3.54
C PHE A 9 4.39 -13.83 4.71
N THR A 10 5.67 -13.54 4.93
CA THR A 10 6.41 -14.00 6.13
C THR A 10 6.26 -13.00 7.27
N GLY A 11 5.06 -12.87 7.81
CA GLY A 11 4.78 -12.14 9.05
C GLY A 11 3.97 -13.03 9.98
N SER A 12 4.32 -13.08 11.28
CA SER A 12 3.46 -13.70 12.29
C SER A 12 2.18 -12.87 12.41
N PHE A 13 1.11 -13.26 11.73
CA PHE A 13 -0.19 -12.59 11.88
C PHE A 13 -0.76 -12.88 13.27
N MET A 14 -1.11 -11.82 14.00
CA MET A 14 -1.80 -11.93 15.31
C MET A 14 -3.20 -12.54 15.16
N HIS A 15 -3.76 -12.52 13.94
CA HIS A 15 -5.11 -12.97 13.63
C HIS A 15 -5.09 -14.04 12.53
N SER A 16 -6.01 -15.00 12.60
CA SER A 16 -6.12 -16.08 11.60
C SER A 16 -6.69 -15.62 10.25
N ILE A 17 -7.25 -14.41 10.19
CA ILE A 17 -7.82 -13.81 8.99
C ILE A 17 -7.11 -12.49 8.73
N ALA A 18 -6.65 -12.29 7.49
CA ALA A 18 -6.02 -11.05 7.05
C ALA A 18 -7.03 -10.14 6.34
N LEU A 19 -6.92 -8.83 6.59
CA LEU A 19 -7.66 -7.80 5.88
C LEU A 19 -6.73 -7.13 4.87
N ILE A 20 -7.16 -7.08 3.61
CA ILE A 20 -6.40 -6.49 2.51
C ILE A 20 -7.33 -5.54 1.75
N THR A 21 -6.83 -4.34 1.46
CA THR A 21 -7.51 -3.35 0.62
C THR A 21 -6.52 -2.71 -0.35
N ASP A 22 -7.00 -1.93 -1.32
CA ASP A 22 -6.16 -1.10 -2.18
C ASP A 22 -6.08 0.35 -1.65
N SER A 23 -5.17 1.14 -2.21
CA SER A 23 -4.98 2.53 -1.80
C SER A 23 -6.16 3.46 -2.18
N THR A 24 -7.01 3.05 -3.14
CA THR A 24 -8.18 3.84 -3.58
C THR A 24 -9.33 3.81 -2.58
N CYS A 25 -9.29 2.87 -1.62
CA CYS A 25 -10.21 2.81 -0.49
C CYS A 25 -10.10 4.04 0.44
N ASP A 26 -9.01 4.81 0.37
CA ASP A 26 -8.81 6.06 1.10
C ASP A 26 -8.98 5.91 2.62
N LEU A 27 -8.53 4.76 3.17
CA LEU A 27 -8.65 4.49 4.60
C LEU A 27 -7.72 5.42 5.41
N PRO A 28 -8.21 6.03 6.50
CA PRO A 28 -7.35 6.72 7.47
C PRO A 28 -6.29 5.78 8.09
N SER A 29 -5.07 6.30 8.30
CA SER A 29 -3.94 5.52 8.84
C SER A 29 -4.23 4.86 10.20
N HIS A 30 -4.99 5.52 11.07
CA HIS A 30 -5.32 4.97 12.39
C HIS A 30 -6.10 3.64 12.31
N PHE A 31 -6.95 3.44 11.30
CA PHE A 31 -7.64 2.17 11.11
C PHE A 31 -6.72 1.08 10.54
N ILE A 32 -5.81 1.47 9.65
CA ILE A 32 -4.81 0.56 9.08
C ILE A 32 -3.94 -0.01 10.19
N GLU A 33 -3.46 0.85 11.09
CA GLU A 33 -2.65 0.47 12.25
C GLU A 33 -3.44 -0.37 13.26
N GLN A 34 -4.65 0.09 13.63
CA GLN A 34 -5.49 -0.57 14.64
C GLN A 34 -5.89 -2.00 14.23
N TYR A 35 -6.23 -2.21 12.96
CA TYR A 35 -6.73 -3.48 12.46
C TYR A 35 -5.70 -4.29 11.66
N GLN A 36 -4.44 -3.82 11.61
CA GLN A 36 -3.35 -4.47 10.86
C GLN A 36 -3.73 -4.73 9.38
N ILE A 37 -4.41 -3.76 8.76
CA ILE A 37 -4.88 -3.89 7.38
C ILE A 37 -3.70 -3.75 6.44
N SER A 38 -3.54 -4.68 5.51
CA SER A 38 -2.55 -4.56 4.45
C SER A 38 -3.11 -3.75 3.29
N VAL A 39 -2.44 -2.66 2.91
CA VAL A 39 -2.86 -1.82 1.78
C VAL A 39 -1.97 -2.08 0.57
N LEU A 40 -2.59 -2.45 -0.55
CA LEU A 40 -1.93 -2.58 -1.84
C LEU A 40 -1.86 -1.21 -2.51
N PRO A 41 -0.66 -0.65 -2.75
CA PRO A 41 -0.54 0.66 -3.38
C PRO A 41 -0.91 0.58 -4.85
N TYR A 42 -1.71 1.54 -5.32
CA TYR A 42 -1.93 1.75 -6.74
C TYR A 42 -0.65 2.25 -7.42
N VAL A 43 -0.37 1.77 -8.63
CA VAL A 43 0.82 2.14 -9.41
C VAL A 43 0.42 3.09 -10.53
N MET A 44 0.98 4.29 -10.53
CA MET A 44 0.81 5.31 -11.55
C MET A 44 2.08 5.45 -12.38
N ILE A 45 1.94 5.51 -13.70
CA ILE A 45 3.05 5.75 -14.62
C ILE A 45 2.89 7.18 -15.17
N TRP A 46 3.82 8.06 -14.83
CA TRP A 46 3.82 9.45 -15.29
C TRP A 46 5.24 9.87 -15.68
N ASP A 47 5.40 10.44 -16.88
CA ASP A 47 6.69 10.89 -17.44
C ASP A 47 7.77 9.80 -17.43
N GLY A 48 7.36 8.55 -17.68
CA GLY A 48 8.23 7.38 -17.67
C GLY A 48 8.70 6.95 -16.28
N LYS A 49 8.19 7.55 -15.20
CA LYS A 49 8.46 7.16 -13.81
C LYS A 49 7.28 6.41 -13.22
N GLU A 50 7.60 5.43 -12.36
CA GLU A 50 6.62 4.67 -11.58
C GLU A 50 6.43 5.35 -10.21
N TYR A 51 5.18 5.67 -9.90
CA TYR A 51 4.77 6.19 -8.61
C TYR A 51 3.81 5.20 -7.94
N ARG A 52 3.99 5.02 -6.63
CA ARG A 52 3.17 4.15 -5.79
C ARG A 52 2.43 5.04 -4.82
N ASP A 53 1.11 5.01 -4.95
CA ASP A 53 0.20 5.82 -4.13
C ASP A 53 0.48 5.60 -2.64
N ARG A 54 0.70 6.70 -1.90
CA ARG A 54 1.07 6.77 -0.47
C ARG A 54 2.39 6.11 -0.08
N VAL A 55 3.18 5.65 -1.05
CA VAL A 55 4.50 5.03 -0.82
C VAL A 55 5.62 5.89 -1.40
N THR A 56 5.53 6.27 -2.67
CA THR A 56 6.53 7.11 -3.33
C THR A 56 5.99 8.47 -3.75
N ILE A 57 4.69 8.70 -3.64
CA ILE A 57 4.05 10.00 -3.84
C ILE A 57 2.88 10.15 -2.86
N GLN A 58 2.78 11.33 -2.25
CA GLN A 58 1.62 11.72 -1.47
C GLN A 58 0.62 12.51 -2.33
N PRO A 59 -0.69 12.42 -2.05
CA PRO A 59 -1.71 13.19 -2.77
C PRO A 59 -1.40 14.69 -2.80
N GLU A 60 -0.87 15.25 -1.72
CA GLU A 60 -0.49 16.66 -1.63
C GLU A 60 0.61 17.01 -2.63
N GLU A 61 1.60 16.13 -2.81
CA GLU A 61 2.69 16.32 -3.80
C GLU A 61 2.14 16.25 -5.23
N PHE A 62 1.14 15.41 -5.48
CA PHE A 62 0.49 15.29 -6.78
C PHE A 62 -0.37 16.50 -7.15
N TYR A 63 -1.16 17.02 -6.20
CA TYR A 63 -2.07 18.15 -6.44
C TYR A 63 -1.44 19.52 -6.23
N THR A 64 -0.20 19.60 -5.77
CA THR A 64 0.50 20.89 -5.63
C THR A 64 0.62 21.54 -7.01
N PRO A 65 0.06 22.75 -7.22
CA PRO A 65 0.22 23.47 -8.47
C PRO A 65 1.70 23.72 -8.72
N VAL A 66 2.22 23.23 -9.84
CA VAL A 66 3.53 23.63 -10.35
C VAL A 66 3.48 25.14 -10.62
N CYS A 67 4.14 25.91 -9.76
CA CYS A 67 4.35 27.35 -9.89
C CYS A 67 5.57 27.62 -10.78
#